data_AF-A0A6B2YYC0-F1
#
_entry.id   AF-A0A6B2YYC0-F1
#
_cell.length_a   1.000
_cell.length_b   1.000
_cell.length_c   1.000
_cell.angle_alpha   90.00
_cell.angle_beta   90.00
_cell.angle_gamma   90.00
#
_symmetry.space_group_name_H-M   'P 1'
#
loop_
_entity.id
_entity.type
_entity.pdbx_description
1 polymer ?
#
loop_
_entity_poly.entity_id
_entity_poly.type
_entity_poly.pdbx_seq_one_letter_code
_entity_poly.pdbx_strand_id
1 'polypeptide(L)'
;MNDRQRHTTWYVAESHGGDAARSVRLGGVLVPTRRLALRWLRRQARRFADALDPDPYTPWVPSRALYPVGAAGRRDAPAELRSWVTSFREHDYALGRLADGLPYEFVARDATAWYGLVMRPLVAAARTPSPSHWQG
;
A
#
# COMPACT_ATOMS: atom_id res chain seq x y z
N MET A 1 -29.24 28.05 -2.34
CA MET A 1 -27.89 27.74 -2.86
C MET A 1 -27.27 26.75 -1.89
N ASN A 2 -27.21 25.47 -2.26
CA ASN A 2 -26.82 24.40 -1.33
C ASN A 2 -25.30 24.41 -1.13
N ASP A 3 -24.88 24.66 0.11
CA ASP A 3 -23.53 24.43 0.60
C ASP A 3 -23.20 22.95 0.41
N ARG A 4 -22.55 22.64 -0.71
CA ARG A 4 -21.96 21.34 -0.97
C ARG A 4 -20.74 21.25 -0.06
N GLN A 5 -20.97 20.85 1.20
CA GLN A 5 -19.94 20.52 2.18
C GLN A 5 -18.85 19.74 1.45
N ARG A 6 -17.73 20.39 1.13
CA ARG A 6 -16.60 19.72 0.48
C ARG A 6 -15.98 18.82 1.54
N HIS A 7 -16.50 17.61 1.67
CA HIS A 7 -15.87 16.59 2.49
C HIS A 7 -14.45 16.41 1.94
N THR A 8 -13.48 16.84 2.74
CA THR A 8 -12.07 16.63 2.40
C THR A 8 -11.77 15.17 2.70
N THR A 9 -11.88 14.33 1.68
CA THR A 9 -11.54 12.91 1.78
C THR A 9 -10.02 12.77 1.80
N TRP A 10 -9.50 12.26 2.90
CA TRP A 10 -8.10 11.84 2.98
C TRP A 10 -7.99 10.36 2.64
N TYR A 11 -6.78 9.92 2.28
CA TYR A 11 -6.52 8.53 1.97
C TYR A 11 -5.38 8.03 2.86
N VAL A 12 -5.63 6.90 3.52
CA VAL A 12 -4.60 6.16 4.22
C VAL A 12 -4.08 5.08 3.29
N ALA A 13 -2.77 4.96 3.18
CA ALA A 13 -2.09 3.85 2.54
C ALA A 13 -1.12 3.21 3.52
N GLU A 14 -1.11 1.89 3.59
CA GLU A 14 -0.39 1.12 4.60
C GLU A 14 0.23 -0.12 3.94
N SER A 15 1.38 -0.51 4.47
CA SER A 15 2.06 -1.73 4.07
C SER A 15 2.26 -2.62 5.27
N HIS A 16 1.98 -3.91 5.11
CA HIS A 16 2.08 -4.93 6.15
C HIS A 16 2.93 -6.09 5.65
N GLY A 17 3.53 -6.82 6.57
CA GLY A 17 4.19 -8.07 6.29
C GLY A 17 4.00 -9.03 7.45
N GLY A 18 4.12 -10.32 7.18
CA GLY A 18 3.92 -11.31 8.22
C GLY A 18 4.11 -12.73 7.72
N ASP A 19 3.83 -13.66 8.61
CA ASP A 19 3.83 -15.09 8.37
C ASP A 19 2.48 -15.68 8.82
N ALA A 20 2.43 -17.00 9.01
CA ALA A 20 1.23 -17.69 9.49
C ALA A 20 0.85 -17.34 10.94
N ALA A 21 1.79 -16.87 11.75
CA ALA A 21 1.61 -16.63 13.18
C ALA A 21 1.46 -15.15 13.53
N ARG A 22 2.06 -14.25 12.74
CA ARG A 22 2.19 -12.83 13.09
C ARG A 22 2.02 -11.91 11.89
N SER A 23 1.59 -10.69 12.18
CA SER A 23 1.54 -9.58 11.25
C SER A 23 2.19 -8.35 11.87
N VAL A 24 2.93 -7.59 11.05
CA VAL A 24 3.57 -6.33 11.44
C VAL A 24 3.28 -5.25 10.39
N ARG A 25 3.13 -4.01 10.87
CA ARG A 25 3.02 -2.84 9.99
C ARG A 25 4.41 -2.38 9.60
N LEU A 26 4.67 -2.33 8.29
CA LEU A 26 5.96 -1.95 7.70
C LEU A 26 6.03 -0.47 7.30
N GLY A 27 4.88 0.21 7.27
CA GLY A 27 4.79 1.62 6.96
C GLY A 27 3.36 2.10 6.72
N GLY A 28 3.17 3.42 6.70
CA GLY A 28 1.93 4.05 6.28
C GLY A 28 2.06 5.53 6.00
N VAL A 29 1.09 6.09 5.27
CA VAL A 29 1.00 7.52 4.97
C VAL A 29 -0.47 7.97 4.92
N LEU A 30 -0.70 9.23 5.29
CA LEU A 30 -1.96 9.94 5.09
C LEU A 30 -1.77 11.00 4.01
N VAL A 31 -2.57 10.95 2.94
CA VAL A 31 -2.41 11.82 1.76
C VAL A 31 -3.75 12.36 1.25
N PRO A 32 -3.77 13.55 0.64
CA PRO A 32 -5.02 14.21 0.26
C PRO A 32 -5.63 13.67 -1.04
N THR A 33 -4.97 12.75 -1.74
CA THR A 33 -5.50 12.19 -2.99
C THR A 33 -5.22 10.70 -3.14
N ARG A 34 -6.17 9.97 -3.74
CA ARG A 34 -6.05 8.54 -4.09
C ARG A 34 -4.83 8.24 -4.96
N ARG A 35 -4.45 9.15 -5.87
CA ARG A 35 -3.27 8.99 -6.73
C ARG A 35 -1.97 9.06 -5.93
N LEU A 36 -1.89 9.90 -4.90
CA LEU A 36 -0.74 9.95 -4.01
C LEU A 36 -0.65 8.68 -3.14
N ALA A 37 -1.79 8.14 -2.70
CA ALA A 37 -1.85 6.89 -1.93
C ALA A 37 -1.32 5.73 -2.78
N LEU A 38 -1.82 5.60 -4.01
CA LEU A 38 -1.34 4.60 -4.95
C LEU A 38 0.15 4.77 -5.27
N ARG A 39 0.62 6.01 -5.50
CA ARG A 39 2.04 6.28 -5.74
C ARG A 39 2.91 5.85 -4.55
N TRP A 40 2.43 6.02 -3.32
CA TRP A 40 3.13 5.55 -2.14
C TRP A 40 3.18 4.02 -2.09
N LEU A 41 2.06 3.32 -2.34
CA LEU A 41 2.05 1.85 -2.40
C LEU A 41 2.97 1.29 -3.49
N ARG A 42 3.00 1.90 -4.68
CA ARG A 42 3.95 1.52 -5.76
C ARG A 42 5.40 1.61 -5.32
N ARG A 43 5.76 2.62 -4.53
CA ARG A 43 7.12 2.72 -3.98
C ARG A 43 7.40 1.68 -2.91
N GLN A 44 6.43 1.37 -2.03
CA GLN A 44 6.61 0.31 -1.03
C GLN A 44 6.71 -1.07 -1.66
N ALA A 45 5.86 -1.38 -2.65
CA ALA A 45 5.90 -2.64 -3.39
C ALA A 45 7.29 -2.86 -4.04
N ARG A 46 7.81 -1.84 -4.73
CA ARG A 46 9.15 -1.88 -5.31
C ARG A 46 10.23 -2.05 -4.25
N ARG A 47 10.17 -1.28 -3.17
CA ARG A 47 11.10 -1.41 -2.04
C ARG A 47 11.10 -2.82 -1.46
N PHE A 48 9.95 -3.45 -1.30
CA PHE A 48 9.85 -4.82 -0.79
C PHE A 48 10.43 -5.82 -1.78
N ALA A 49 10.08 -5.72 -3.07
CA ALA A 49 10.66 -6.60 -4.08
C ALA A 49 12.19 -6.50 -4.13
N ASP A 50 12.73 -5.28 -4.14
CA ASP A 50 14.17 -5.02 -4.18
C ASP A 50 14.90 -5.45 -2.89
N ALA A 51 14.20 -5.46 -1.74
CA ALA A 51 14.78 -5.91 -0.47
C ALA A 51 14.73 -7.43 -0.29
N LEU A 52 13.69 -8.08 -0.81
CA LEU A 52 13.47 -9.52 -0.68
C LEU A 52 14.29 -10.32 -1.70
N ASP A 53 14.46 -9.78 -2.90
CA ASP A 53 15.18 -10.39 -4.00
C ASP A 53 16.00 -9.31 -4.73
N PRO A 54 17.09 -8.82 -4.12
CA PRO A 54 17.94 -7.83 -4.75
C PRO A 54 18.69 -8.39 -5.95
N ASP A 55 18.97 -7.55 -6.94
CA ASP A 55 19.92 -7.90 -8.00
C ASP A 55 21.30 -8.17 -7.36
N PRO A 56 21.94 -9.32 -7.63
CA PRO A 56 23.26 -9.67 -7.07
C PRO A 56 24.36 -8.64 -7.31
N TYR A 57 24.19 -7.78 -8.31
CA TYR A 57 25.11 -6.72 -8.70
C TYR A 57 24.73 -5.35 -8.13
N THR A 58 23.71 -5.27 -7.27
CA THR A 58 23.35 -4.02 -6.59
C THR A 58 24.46 -3.57 -5.64
N PRO A 59 24.83 -2.26 -5.57
CA PRO A 59 26.03 -1.81 -4.85
C PRO A 59 26.13 -2.15 -3.35
N TRP A 60 25.00 -2.40 -2.67
CA TRP A 60 25.00 -2.75 -1.25
C TRP A 60 25.13 -4.25 -1.00
N VAL A 61 25.02 -5.09 -2.03
CA VAL A 61 25.20 -6.53 -1.94
C VAL A 61 26.69 -6.85 -2.04
N PRO A 62 27.30 -7.52 -1.03
CA PRO A 62 28.69 -7.93 -1.12
C PRO A 62 28.92 -8.89 -2.30
N SER A 63 30.07 -8.77 -2.95
CA SER A 63 30.43 -9.66 -4.06
C SER A 63 30.32 -11.13 -3.64
N ARG A 64 29.71 -11.96 -4.51
CA ARG A 64 29.51 -13.40 -4.28
C ARG A 64 28.58 -13.76 -3.11
N ALA A 65 27.87 -12.80 -2.52
CA ALA A 65 26.85 -13.08 -1.49
C ALA A 65 25.56 -13.66 -2.08
N LEU A 66 25.26 -13.34 -3.35
CA LEU A 66 24.05 -13.79 -4.05
C LEU A 66 24.41 -14.37 -5.41
N TYR A 67 23.63 -15.36 -5.83
CA TYR A 67 23.72 -15.99 -7.15
C TYR A 67 22.31 -16.09 -7.75
N PRO A 68 22.15 -15.82 -9.05
CA PRO A 68 20.86 -16.02 -9.72
C PRO A 68 20.41 -17.48 -9.62
N VAL A 69 19.15 -17.69 -9.24
CA VAL A 69 18.51 -19.01 -9.24
C VAL A 69 17.35 -18.97 -10.24
N GLY A 70 17.19 -20.03 -11.03
CA GLY A 70 16.06 -20.14 -11.97
C GLY A 70 14.72 -20.19 -11.23
N ALA A 71 13.64 -19.76 -11.90
CA ALA A 71 12.30 -19.75 -11.34
C ALA A 71 11.84 -21.17 -10.97
N ALA A 72 11.87 -21.50 -9.67
CA ALA A 72 11.60 -22.83 -9.17
C ALA A 72 10.13 -23.03 -8.77
N GLY A 73 9.17 -22.83 -9.70
CA GLY A 73 7.75 -23.23 -9.57
C GLY A 73 6.97 -22.82 -8.30
N ARG A 74 7.57 -22.05 -7.39
CA ARG A 74 7.05 -21.65 -6.08
C ARG A 74 6.45 -20.27 -6.18
N ARG A 75 5.51 -19.95 -5.29
CA ARG A 75 5.01 -18.58 -5.14
C ARG A 75 6.19 -17.65 -4.82
N ASP A 76 6.28 -16.57 -5.58
CA ASP A 76 7.38 -15.62 -5.57
C ASP A 76 6.82 -14.23 -5.28
N ALA A 77 6.80 -13.87 -3.99
CA ALA A 77 6.33 -12.57 -3.55
C ALA A 77 7.05 -11.40 -4.24
N PRO A 78 8.40 -11.39 -4.36
CA PRO A 78 9.10 -10.38 -5.14
C PRO A 78 8.60 -10.24 -6.58
N ALA A 79 8.40 -11.34 -7.31
CA ALA A 79 7.88 -11.31 -8.67
C ALA A 79 6.43 -10.79 -8.73
N GLU A 80 5.56 -11.21 -7.82
CA GLU A 80 4.18 -10.70 -7.71
C GLU A 80 4.17 -9.18 -7.44
N LEU A 81 5.03 -8.69 -6.55
CA LEU A 81 5.17 -7.26 -6.25
C LEU A 81 5.66 -6.47 -7.48
N ARG A 82 6.66 -6.97 -8.22
CA ARG A 82 7.14 -6.33 -9.46
C ARG A 82 6.07 -6.31 -10.54
N SER A 83 5.34 -7.40 -10.70
CA SER A 83 4.19 -7.48 -11.61
C SER A 83 3.15 -6.41 -11.26
N TRP A 84 2.77 -6.32 -9.99
CA TRP A 84 1.82 -5.31 -9.51
C TRP A 84 2.30 -3.87 -9.78
N VAL A 85 3.57 -3.56 -9.50
CA VAL A 85 4.17 -2.22 -9.75
C VAL A 85 4.02 -1.73 -11.20
N THR A 86 3.94 -2.66 -12.15
CA THR A 86 3.81 -2.40 -13.60
C THR A 86 2.39 -2.59 -14.14
N SER A 87 1.47 -3.14 -13.34
CA SER A 87 0.11 -3.46 -13.77
C SER A 87 -0.80 -2.23 -13.80
N PHE A 88 -0.99 -1.64 -14.98
CA PHE A 88 -1.95 -0.55 -15.18
C PHE A 88 -3.38 -0.96 -14.81
N ARG A 89 -3.77 -2.21 -15.09
CA ARG A 89 -5.10 -2.75 -14.76
C ARG A 89 -5.35 -2.76 -13.26
N GLU A 90 -4.40 -3.25 -12.47
CA GLU A 90 -4.53 -3.26 -11.00
C GLU A 90 -4.61 -1.84 -10.44
N HIS A 91 -3.78 -0.94 -10.94
CA HIS A 91 -3.79 0.46 -10.52
C HIS A 91 -5.11 1.17 -10.84
N ASP A 92 -5.68 0.94 -12.02
CA ASP A 92 -6.96 1.53 -12.42
C ASP A 92 -8.10 0.99 -11.55
N TYR A 93 -8.16 -0.34 -11.37
CA TYR A 93 -9.10 -0.97 -10.47
C TYR A 93 -9.02 -0.41 -9.05
N ALA A 94 -7.81 -0.26 -8.52
CA ALA A 94 -7.57 0.28 -7.20
C ALA A 94 -8.03 1.76 -7.06
N LEU A 95 -7.81 2.59 -8.08
CA LEU A 95 -8.29 3.96 -8.11
C LEU A 95 -9.82 4.05 -8.24
N GLY A 96 -10.44 3.14 -9.00
CA GLY A 96 -11.89 3.01 -9.13
C GLY A 96 -12.54 2.70 -7.79
N ARG A 97 -12.04 1.67 -7.09
CA ARG A 97 -12.48 1.30 -5.73
C ARG A 97 -12.45 2.50 -4.77
N LEU A 98 -11.36 3.25 -4.76
CA LEU A 98 -11.23 4.45 -3.93
C LEU A 98 -12.16 5.61 -4.35
N ALA A 99 -12.57 5.66 -5.62
CA ALA A 99 -13.59 6.61 -6.10
C ALA A 99 -14.95 6.30 -5.46
N ASP A 100 -15.27 5.02 -5.37
CA ASP A 100 -16.52 4.50 -4.83
C ASP A 100 -16.55 4.49 -3.30
N GLY A 101 -15.51 5.02 -2.65
CA GLY A 101 -15.39 5.03 -1.19
C GLY A 101 -14.97 3.69 -0.60
N LEU A 102 -14.53 2.73 -1.42
CA LEU A 102 -14.21 1.37 -1.00
C LEU A 102 -12.70 1.18 -0.83
N PRO A 103 -12.26 0.36 0.14
CA PRO A 103 -10.84 0.03 0.29
C PRO A 103 -10.36 -0.86 -0.86
N TYR A 104 -9.05 -0.80 -1.11
CA TYR A 104 -8.31 -1.69 -1.97
C TYR A 104 -7.21 -2.39 -1.17
N GLU A 105 -7.01 -3.67 -1.45
CA GLU A 105 -5.94 -4.48 -0.88
C GLU A 105 -5.30 -5.33 -1.99
N PHE A 106 -3.97 -5.41 -1.94
CA PHE A 106 -3.17 -6.36 -2.70
C PHE A 106 -2.27 -7.12 -1.73
N VAL A 107 -2.14 -8.44 -1.92
CA VAL A 107 -1.28 -9.30 -1.09
C VAL A 107 -0.41 -10.15 -1.99
N ALA A 108 0.90 -10.00 -1.84
CA ALA A 108 1.88 -10.91 -2.42
C ALA A 108 2.25 -11.98 -1.39
N ARG A 109 2.44 -13.23 -1.83
CA ARG A 109 2.80 -14.34 -0.92
C ARG A 109 3.97 -15.13 -1.44
N ASP A 110 4.84 -15.54 -0.53
CA ASP A 110 5.73 -16.68 -0.76
C ASP A 110 5.22 -17.87 0.07
N ALA A 111 6.05 -18.87 0.30
CA ALA A 111 5.61 -20.06 1.00
C ALA A 111 5.62 -19.95 2.53
N THR A 112 6.24 -18.92 3.09
CA THR A 112 6.38 -18.72 4.53
C THR A 112 5.83 -17.38 5.00
N ALA A 113 5.82 -16.38 4.12
CA ALA A 113 5.49 -15.01 4.42
C ALA A 113 4.53 -14.39 3.39
N TRP A 114 3.93 -13.27 3.78
CA TRP A 114 3.06 -12.47 2.96
C TRP A 114 3.34 -10.99 3.15
N TYR A 115 3.02 -10.20 2.13
CA TYR A 115 3.23 -8.76 2.09
C TYR A 115 1.96 -8.08 1.56
N GLY A 116 1.31 -7.29 2.41
CA GLY A 116 0.05 -6.62 2.13
C GLY A 116 0.23 -5.14 1.83
N LEU A 117 -0.49 -4.63 0.83
CA LEU A 117 -0.59 -3.23 0.44
C LEU A 117 -2.05 -2.82 0.52
N VAL A 118 -2.38 -1.94 1.46
CA VAL A 118 -3.76 -1.52 1.71
C VAL A 118 -3.87 -0.03 1.48
N MET A 119 -4.95 0.41 0.84
CA MET A 119 -5.34 1.81 0.87
C MET A 119 -6.85 1.97 1.02
N ARG A 120 -7.26 2.98 1.79
CA ARG A 120 -8.67 3.24 2.10
C ARG A 120 -8.95 4.74 2.23
N PRO A 121 -10.15 5.20 1.84
CA PRO A 121 -10.57 6.56 2.11
C PRO A 121 -10.87 6.73 3.61
N LEU A 122 -10.45 7.86 4.15
CA LEU A 122 -10.90 8.39 5.42
C LEU A 122 -11.90 9.50 5.13
N VAL A 123 -13.17 9.21 5.40
CA VAL A 123 -14.18 10.25 5.46
C VAL A 123 -13.97 10.97 6.79
N ALA A 124 -13.48 12.21 6.75
CA ALA A 124 -13.48 13.05 7.93
C ALA A 124 -14.94 13.25 8.34
N ALA A 125 -15.33 12.71 9.50
CA ALA A 125 -16.60 13.09 10.11
C ALA A 125 -16.58 14.62 10.25
N ALA A 126 -17.61 15.29 9.74
CA ALA A 126 -17.78 16.72 9.98
C ALA A 126 -17.69 16.93 11.50
N ARG A 127 -16.74 17.76 11.95
CA ARG A 127 -16.72 18.20 13.35
C ARG A 127 -18.08 18.83 13.60
N THR A 128 -18.95 18.16 14.35
CA THR A 128 -20.14 18.81 14.90
C THR A 128 -19.61 19.94 15.77
N PRO A 129 -19.90 21.22 15.47
CA PRO A 129 -19.50 22.29 16.37
C PRO A 129 -20.16 22.00 17.71
N SER A 130 -19.34 21.85 18.75
CA SER A 130 -19.81 21.66 20.11
C SER A 130 -20.72 22.85 20.45
N PRO A 131 -21.97 22.66 20.87
CA PRO A 131 -22.80 23.78 21.28
C PRO A 131 -22.10 24.47 22.45
N SER A 132 -21.63 25.69 22.21
CA SER A 132 -21.07 26.56 23.22
C SER A 132 -22.18 26.88 24.24
N HIS A 133 -22.10 26.27 25.41
CA HIS A 133 -22.97 26.55 26.54
C HIS A 133 -22.54 27.90 27.14
N TRP A 134 -23.00 29.00 26.54
CA TRP A 134 -22.97 30.32 27.17
C TRP A 134 -24.35 30.59 27.77
N GLN A 135 -24.49 30.35 29.08
CA GLN A 135 -25.43 31.09 29.93
C GLN A 135 -24.82 31.20 31.34
N GLY A 136 -24.47 32.43 31.69
CA GLY A 136 -24.33 32.95 33.05
C GLY A 136 -25.24 34.15 33.18
#